data_AF-A0A1E3QT33-F1
#
_entry.id   AF-A0A1E3QT33-F1
#
_cell.length_a   1.000
_cell.length_b   1.000
_cell.length_c   1.000
_cell.angle_alpha   90.00
_cell.angle_beta   90.00
_cell.angle_gamma   90.00
#
_symmetry.space_group_name_H-M   'P 1'
#
loop_
_entity.id
_entity.type
_entity.pdbx_description
1 polymer ?
#
loop_
_entity_poly.entity_id
_entity_poly.type
_entity_poly.pdbx_seq_one_letter_code
_entity_poly.pdbx_strand_id
1 'polypeptide(L)'
;MIDEFQDRTETNTPQAKGLTAWCTTLRDEECRELRDVLSGVVFTFNLSDSVDQIDHYGSQLLQLFETFDEDTFAADPESFGWGGIKLAVGFHRDDDPMVLDATLVLLEDIFIENGVEFVVYRETGLVSDEEGNKVGKHRIKEIFESHEWSGIDIEDKTPRERKTEDVCRSLLTDEELNLNEIISKIAKARLDTSELQTDEEKEAHAQKMVNSIMEYLG
;
A
#
# COMPACT_ATOMS: atom_id res chain seq x y z
N MET A 1 10.21 -45.67 4.44
CA MET A 1 10.79 -45.32 5.76
C MET A 1 11.14 -43.86 5.62
N ILE A 2 10.38 -43.01 6.31
CA ILE A 2 10.42 -41.56 6.15
C ILE A 2 11.76 -41.11 6.71
N ASP A 3 12.62 -40.60 5.83
CA ASP A 3 13.90 -40.02 6.17
C ASP A 3 13.67 -38.68 6.85
N GLU A 4 14.46 -38.44 7.88
CA GLU A 4 14.24 -37.50 8.96
C GLU A 4 14.15 -36.07 8.42
N PHE A 5 13.08 -35.35 8.78
CA PHE A 5 13.04 -33.89 8.72
C PHE A 5 14.14 -33.37 9.64
N GLN A 6 15.31 -33.09 9.06
CA GLN A 6 16.43 -32.50 9.77
C GLN A 6 16.01 -31.13 10.32
N ASP A 7 16.35 -30.93 11.58
CA ASP A 7 16.17 -29.73 12.38
C ASP A 7 16.29 -28.44 11.56
N ARG A 8 15.23 -27.64 11.61
CA ARG A 8 15.31 -26.21 11.31
C ARG A 8 16.38 -25.65 12.23
N THR A 9 17.55 -25.32 11.69
CA THR A 9 18.63 -24.68 12.43
C THR A 9 18.08 -23.47 13.17
N GLU A 10 18.14 -23.50 14.50
CA GLU A 10 17.80 -22.36 15.35
C GLU A 10 18.54 -21.12 14.83
N THR A 11 17.79 -20.14 14.34
CA THR A 11 18.28 -18.85 13.82
C THR A 11 18.74 -17.99 15.00
N ASN A 12 19.85 -18.41 15.62
CA ASN A 12 20.38 -17.90 16.89
C ASN A 12 21.12 -16.55 16.76
N THR A 13 20.76 -15.68 15.81
CA THR A 13 21.39 -14.36 15.68
C THR A 13 20.89 -13.39 16.77
N PRO A 14 21.71 -12.44 17.24
CA PRO A 14 21.27 -11.41 18.18
C PRO A 14 20.07 -10.60 17.67
N GLN A 15 20.00 -10.35 16.36
CA GLN A 15 18.87 -9.66 15.72
C GLN A 15 17.58 -10.46 15.82
N ALA A 16 17.61 -11.76 15.48
CA ALA A 16 16.44 -12.64 15.60
C ALA A 16 15.94 -12.71 17.04
N LYS A 17 16.86 -12.85 18.01
CA LYS A 17 16.52 -12.81 19.44
C LYS A 17 15.91 -11.48 19.86
N GLY A 18 16.40 -10.37 19.30
CA GLY A 18 15.86 -9.05 19.53
C GLY A 18 14.43 -8.89 19.03
N LEU A 19 14.15 -9.34 17.80
CA LEU A 19 12.80 -9.29 17.22
C LEU A 19 11.83 -10.17 18.00
N THR A 20 12.20 -11.42 18.30
CA THR A 20 11.37 -12.32 19.10
C THR A 20 11.02 -11.72 20.46
N ALA A 21 12.01 -11.15 21.16
CA ALA A 21 11.78 -10.50 22.45
C ALA A 21 10.86 -9.27 22.32
N TRP A 22 11.04 -8.47 21.28
CA TRP A 22 10.20 -7.30 21.01
C TRP A 22 8.75 -7.70 20.70
N CYS A 23 8.54 -8.67 19.79
CA CYS A 23 7.20 -9.18 19.48
C CYS A 23 6.54 -9.79 20.71
N THR A 24 7.28 -10.55 21.51
CA THR A 24 6.75 -11.14 22.76
C THR A 24 6.29 -10.05 23.72
N THR A 25 7.14 -9.04 23.96
CA THR A 25 6.81 -7.92 24.86
C THR A 25 5.59 -7.15 24.36
N LEU A 26 5.53 -6.86 23.05
CA LEU A 26 4.44 -6.07 22.49
C LEU A 26 3.10 -6.82 22.51
N ARG A 27 3.11 -8.15 22.58
CA ARG A 27 1.91 -8.99 22.73
C ARG A 27 1.39 -9.09 24.16
N ASP A 28 2.19 -8.72 25.16
CA ASP A 28 1.75 -8.78 26.56
C ASP A 28 0.57 -7.84 26.80
N GLU A 29 -0.35 -8.22 27.69
CA GLU A 29 -1.54 -7.42 28.01
C GLU A 29 -1.18 -6.01 28.52
N GLU A 30 -0.02 -5.87 29.16
CA GLU A 30 0.51 -4.57 29.61
C GLU A 30 0.75 -3.58 28.46
N CYS A 31 0.93 -4.09 27.24
CA CYS A 31 1.14 -3.30 26.03
C CYS A 31 -0.15 -3.04 25.23
N ARG A 32 -1.33 -3.46 25.71
CA ARG A 32 -2.59 -3.32 24.98
C ARG A 32 -2.91 -1.87 24.62
N GLU A 33 -2.82 -0.95 25.58
CA GLU A 33 -3.07 0.47 25.33
C GLU A 33 -2.14 1.05 24.26
N LEU A 34 -0.91 0.54 24.15
CA LEU A 34 0.01 0.91 23.07
C LEU A 34 -0.49 0.36 21.74
N ARG A 35 -0.92 -0.91 21.67
CA ARG A 35 -1.43 -1.53 20.44
C ARG A 35 -2.67 -0.81 19.92
N ASP A 36 -3.56 -0.36 20.79
CA ASP A 36 -4.79 0.35 20.44
C ASP A 36 -4.54 1.67 19.68
N VAL A 37 -3.37 2.29 19.87
CA VAL A 37 -3.01 3.57 19.21
C VAL A 37 -2.04 3.40 18.05
N LEU A 38 -1.58 2.18 17.74
CA LEU A 38 -0.71 1.94 16.60
C LEU A 38 -1.53 1.92 15.30
N SER A 39 -1.16 2.78 14.35
CA SER A 39 -1.69 2.74 12.97
C SER A 39 -0.86 1.85 12.04
N GLY A 40 0.25 1.28 12.51
CA GLY A 40 1.10 0.46 11.67
C GLY A 40 2.38 -0.02 12.32
N VAL A 41 2.93 -1.10 11.76
CA VAL A 41 4.24 -1.65 12.06
C VAL A 41 5.03 -1.75 10.76
N VAL A 42 6.21 -1.14 10.77
CA VAL A 42 7.18 -1.24 9.68
C VAL A 42 8.38 -2.03 10.19
N PHE A 43 8.54 -3.24 9.67
CA PHE A 43 9.72 -4.06 9.92
C PHE A 43 10.79 -3.77 8.87
N THR A 44 12.04 -3.62 9.28
CA THR A 44 13.16 -3.37 8.36
C THR A 44 14.23 -4.43 8.56
N PHE A 45 14.77 -4.96 7.47
CA PHE A 45 15.78 -6.01 7.54
C PHE A 45 16.76 -5.94 6.38
N ASN A 46 17.92 -6.57 6.56
CA ASN A 46 18.92 -6.66 5.51
C ASN A 46 18.56 -7.81 4.57
N LEU A 47 18.50 -7.53 3.27
CA LEU A 47 18.26 -8.55 2.24
C LEU A 47 19.35 -9.64 2.20
N SER A 48 20.50 -9.37 2.79
CA SER A 48 21.62 -10.32 2.94
C SER A 48 21.45 -11.32 4.07
N ASP A 49 20.44 -11.14 4.93
CA ASP A 49 20.06 -12.15 5.92
C ASP A 49 19.61 -13.43 5.20
N SER A 50 19.79 -14.60 5.82
CA SER A 50 19.39 -15.85 5.17
C SER A 50 17.88 -15.93 5.03
N VAL A 51 17.39 -16.60 3.98
CA VAL A 51 15.94 -16.81 3.77
C VAL A 51 15.28 -17.41 5.02
N ASP A 52 15.90 -18.41 5.66
CA ASP A 52 15.38 -19.01 6.90
C ASP A 52 15.27 -18.01 8.07
N GLN A 53 16.13 -16.98 8.12
CA GLN A 53 16.04 -15.94 9.14
C GLN A 53 14.88 -15.00 8.82
N ILE A 54 14.72 -14.63 7.56
CA ILE A 54 13.64 -13.75 7.11
C ILE A 54 12.28 -14.44 7.27
N ASP A 55 12.18 -15.73 6.94
CA ASP A 55 11.00 -16.56 7.20
C ASP A 55 10.65 -16.61 8.69
N HIS A 56 11.67 -16.77 9.54
CA HIS A 56 11.48 -16.69 10.98
C HIS A 56 10.94 -15.32 11.41
N TYR A 57 11.45 -14.21 10.85
CA TYR A 57 10.91 -12.88 11.12
C TYR A 57 9.44 -12.75 10.69
N GLY A 58 9.08 -13.24 9.50
CA GLY A 58 7.71 -13.27 9.01
C GLY A 58 6.77 -14.00 9.97
N SER A 59 7.18 -15.17 10.46
CA SER A 59 6.42 -15.94 11.45
C SER A 59 6.22 -15.20 12.78
N GLN A 60 7.22 -14.42 13.24
CA GLN A 60 7.10 -13.61 14.46
C GLN A 60 6.15 -12.43 14.29
N LEU A 61 6.15 -11.81 13.09
CA LEU A 61 5.25 -10.72 12.76
C LEU A 61 3.80 -11.20 12.61
N LEU A 62 3.58 -12.37 12.01
CA LEU A 62 2.25 -12.96 11.93
C LEU A 62 1.62 -13.12 13.32
N GLN A 63 2.34 -13.73 14.27
CA GLN A 63 1.82 -13.90 15.64
C GLN A 63 1.53 -12.57 16.34
N LEU A 64 2.32 -11.53 16.05
CA LEU A 64 2.07 -10.20 16.56
C LEU A 64 0.77 -9.63 15.99
N PHE A 65 0.56 -9.74 14.67
CA PHE A 65 -0.64 -9.24 14.02
C PHE A 65 -1.90 -10.03 14.36
N GLU A 66 -1.79 -11.35 14.59
CA GLU A 66 -2.89 -12.14 15.15
C GLU A 66 -3.33 -11.61 16.50
N THR A 67 -2.39 -11.18 17.36
CA THR A 67 -2.73 -10.55 18.65
C THR A 67 -3.43 -9.21 18.44
N PHE A 68 -3.03 -8.42 17.44
CA PHE A 68 -3.67 -7.13 17.13
C PHE A 68 -5.09 -7.34 16.60
N ASP A 69 -5.27 -8.36 15.75
CA ASP A 69 -6.56 -8.77 15.22
C ASP A 69 -7.47 -9.23 16.39
N GLU A 70 -6.98 -10.08 17.29
CA GLU A 70 -7.69 -10.54 18.50
C GLU A 70 -8.17 -9.38 19.38
N ASP A 71 -7.29 -8.41 19.68
CA ASP A 71 -7.67 -7.21 20.44
C ASP A 71 -8.76 -6.39 19.74
N THR A 72 -8.65 -6.27 18.42
CA THR A 72 -9.63 -5.58 17.60
C THR A 72 -10.98 -6.29 17.63
N PHE A 73 -11.02 -7.61 17.47
CA PHE A 73 -12.24 -8.42 17.57
C PHE A 73 -12.86 -8.39 18.98
N ALA A 74 -12.03 -8.30 20.03
CA ALA A 74 -12.51 -8.18 21.40
C ALA A 74 -13.19 -6.83 21.66
N ALA A 75 -12.75 -5.76 20.98
CA ALA A 75 -13.36 -4.44 21.05
C ALA A 75 -14.58 -4.29 20.12
N ASP A 76 -14.50 -4.85 18.92
CA ASP A 76 -15.54 -4.83 17.89
C ASP A 76 -15.63 -6.18 17.15
N PRO A 77 -16.60 -7.04 17.52
CA PRO A 77 -16.79 -8.35 16.89
C PRO A 77 -17.20 -8.31 15.42
N GLU A 78 -17.65 -7.15 14.89
CA GLU A 78 -17.98 -6.98 13.47
C GLU A 78 -16.79 -6.49 12.64
N SER A 79 -15.67 -6.14 13.28
CA SER A 79 -14.44 -5.77 12.59
C SER A 79 -13.88 -6.92 11.76
N PHE A 80 -13.12 -6.61 10.71
CA PHE A 80 -12.43 -7.59 9.87
C PHE A 80 -11.00 -7.89 10.34
N GLY A 81 -10.58 -7.34 11.48
CA GLY A 81 -9.22 -7.42 12.03
C GLY A 81 -8.58 -6.04 12.16
N TRP A 82 -7.33 -6.02 12.60
CA TRP A 82 -6.58 -4.79 12.76
C TRP A 82 -6.22 -4.21 11.39
N GLY A 83 -6.76 -3.02 11.10
CA GLY A 83 -6.59 -2.32 9.82
C GLY A 83 -5.31 -1.51 9.68
N GLY A 84 -4.32 -1.67 10.57
CA GLY A 84 -3.06 -0.94 10.53
C GLY A 84 -2.12 -1.38 9.39
N ILE A 85 -1.11 -0.55 9.11
CA ILE A 85 -0.07 -0.86 8.11
C ILE A 85 0.76 -2.07 8.59
N LYS A 86 0.81 -3.13 7.78
CA LYS A 86 1.67 -4.31 7.97
C LYS A 86 2.75 -4.32 6.87
N LEU A 87 3.91 -3.71 7.11
CA LEU A 87 4.93 -3.49 6.06
C LEU A 87 6.30 -4.05 6.45
N ALA A 88 6.90 -4.85 5.57
CA ALA A 88 8.28 -5.31 5.63
C ALA A 88 9.12 -4.63 4.56
N VAL A 89 10.26 -4.06 4.96
CA VAL A 89 11.15 -3.29 4.10
C VAL A 89 12.53 -3.94 4.11
N GLY A 90 12.88 -4.57 3.00
CA GLY A 90 14.22 -5.12 2.78
C GLY A 90 15.14 -4.04 2.21
N PHE A 91 16.32 -3.86 2.79
CA PHE A 91 17.34 -2.97 2.23
C PHE A 91 18.63 -3.73 1.94
N HIS A 92 19.38 -3.21 0.97
CA HIS A 92 20.71 -3.69 0.63
C HIS A 92 21.75 -2.74 1.23
N ARG A 93 22.80 -3.26 1.86
CA ARG A 93 23.95 -2.42 2.23
C ARG A 93 24.91 -2.33 1.05
N ASP A 94 25.64 -1.22 0.95
CA ASP A 94 26.56 -0.98 -0.18
C ASP A 94 27.63 -2.08 -0.35
N ASP A 95 27.96 -2.79 0.73
CA ASP A 95 28.97 -3.85 0.79
C ASP A 95 28.42 -5.27 0.62
N ASP A 96 27.10 -5.41 0.53
CA ASP A 96 26.44 -6.72 0.49
C ASP A 96 26.38 -7.32 -0.93
N PRO A 97 26.32 -8.66 -1.06
CA PRO A 97 26.16 -9.31 -2.36
C PRO A 97 24.76 -9.10 -2.92
N MET A 98 24.66 -8.63 -4.16
CA MET A 98 23.36 -8.39 -4.80
C MET A 98 22.47 -9.64 -4.73
N VAL A 99 21.26 -9.47 -4.20
CA VAL A 99 20.27 -10.54 -4.06
C VAL A 99 19.69 -10.90 -5.42
N LEU A 100 19.57 -12.21 -5.68
CA LEU A 100 19.00 -12.74 -6.92
C LEU A 100 17.49 -12.51 -6.97
N ASP A 101 16.95 -12.24 -8.16
CA ASP A 101 15.50 -12.03 -8.34
C ASP A 101 14.67 -13.22 -7.84
N ALA A 102 15.15 -14.46 -8.02
CA ALA A 102 14.49 -15.65 -7.50
C ALA A 102 14.36 -15.64 -5.96
N THR A 103 15.31 -15.04 -5.25
CA THR A 103 15.22 -14.86 -3.80
C THR A 103 14.19 -13.79 -3.45
N LEU A 104 14.13 -12.69 -4.20
CA LEU A 104 13.14 -11.63 -3.96
C LEU A 104 11.70 -12.15 -4.10
N VAL A 105 11.43 -13.00 -5.09
CA VAL A 105 10.13 -13.67 -5.26
C VAL A 105 9.81 -14.54 -4.05
N LEU A 106 10.77 -15.32 -3.56
CA LEU A 106 10.55 -16.14 -2.36
C LEU A 106 10.26 -15.29 -1.11
N LEU A 107 10.93 -14.14 -0.96
CA LEU A 107 10.66 -13.23 0.15
C LEU A 107 9.27 -12.59 0.04
N GLU A 108 8.85 -12.23 -1.17
CA GLU A 108 7.50 -11.74 -1.43
C GLU A 108 6.45 -12.77 -1.03
N ASP A 109 6.61 -14.03 -1.44
CA ASP A 109 5.71 -15.13 -1.04
C ASP A 109 5.64 -15.26 0.50
N ILE A 110 6.79 -15.28 1.19
CA ILE A 110 6.86 -15.36 2.66
C ILE A 110 6.04 -14.24 3.30
N PHE A 111 6.25 -12.98 2.90
CA PHE A 111 5.56 -11.86 3.56
C PHE A 111 4.07 -11.80 3.20
N ILE A 112 3.70 -12.07 1.94
CA ILE A 112 2.30 -12.11 1.51
C ILE A 112 1.53 -13.20 2.26
N GLU A 113 2.09 -14.40 2.42
CA GLU A 113 1.47 -15.50 3.18
C GLU A 113 1.21 -15.12 4.65
N ASN A 114 2.04 -14.24 5.22
CA ASN A 114 1.89 -13.73 6.58
C ASN A 114 1.04 -12.45 6.66
N GLY A 115 0.41 -12.02 5.55
CA GLY A 115 -0.42 -10.81 5.51
C GLY A 115 0.37 -9.50 5.65
N VAL A 116 1.64 -9.51 5.26
CA VAL A 116 2.57 -8.37 5.32
C VAL A 116 2.95 -7.96 3.92
N GLU A 117 2.85 -6.66 3.61
CA GLU A 117 3.33 -6.15 2.34
C GLU A 117 4.86 -6.07 2.36
N PHE A 118 5.52 -6.56 1.31
CA PHE A 118 6.98 -6.50 1.18
C PHE A 118 7.42 -5.48 0.15
N VAL A 119 8.35 -4.60 0.53
CA VAL A 119 8.95 -3.62 -0.37
C VAL A 119 10.48 -3.65 -0.27
N VAL A 120 11.14 -3.76 -1.41
CA VAL A 120 12.60 -3.59 -1.51
C VAL A 120 12.93 -2.09 -1.53
N TYR A 121 13.55 -1.58 -0.47
CA TYR A 121 14.01 -0.20 -0.41
C TYR A 121 15.15 0.06 -1.39
N ARG A 122 15.00 1.12 -2.17
CA ARG A 122 16.06 1.68 -3.03
C ARG A 122 16.05 3.19 -2.88
N GLU A 123 17.19 3.76 -2.48
CA GLU A 123 17.34 5.22 -2.32
C GLU A 123 17.19 5.96 -3.65
N THR A 124 17.74 5.35 -4.71
CA THR A 124 17.66 5.85 -6.08
C THR A 124 17.22 4.72 -7.01
N GLY A 125 16.53 5.05 -8.08
CA GLY A 125 16.02 4.06 -9.02
C GLY A 125 14.78 4.53 -9.75
N LEU A 126 14.13 3.59 -10.41
CA LEU A 126 12.86 3.81 -11.08
C LEU A 126 11.78 4.20 -10.07
N VAL A 127 10.87 5.08 -10.48
CA VAL A 127 9.70 5.46 -9.69
C VAL A 127 8.65 4.36 -9.75
N SER A 128 8.52 3.71 -10.92
CA SER A 128 7.57 2.64 -11.18
C SER A 128 8.21 1.46 -11.92
N ASP A 129 7.62 0.28 -11.78
CA ASP A 129 7.96 -0.93 -12.55
C ASP A 129 7.41 -0.88 -13.99
N GLU A 130 7.55 -1.99 -14.73
CA GLU A 130 7.06 -2.12 -16.11
C GLU A 130 5.54 -2.08 -16.24
N GLU A 131 4.82 -2.34 -15.15
CA GLU A 131 3.35 -2.34 -15.07
C GLU A 131 2.80 -0.98 -14.61
N GLY A 132 3.68 -0.06 -14.20
CA GLY A 132 3.34 1.28 -13.72
C GLY A 132 3.16 1.38 -12.20
N ASN A 133 3.33 0.29 -11.46
CA ASN A 133 3.23 0.28 -10.00
C ASN A 133 4.43 0.98 -9.38
N LYS A 134 4.24 1.79 -8.33
CA LYS A 134 5.36 2.45 -7.65
C LYS A 134 6.27 1.42 -6.98
N VAL A 135 7.57 1.70 -6.95
CA VAL A 135 8.58 0.82 -6.33
C VAL A 135 9.47 1.55 -5.33
N GLY A 136 10.13 0.78 -4.46
CA GLY A 136 11.08 1.28 -3.47
C GLY A 136 10.48 2.35 -2.56
N LYS A 137 11.21 3.45 -2.36
CA LYS A 137 10.76 4.53 -1.46
C LYS A 137 9.43 5.18 -1.89
N HIS A 138 9.11 5.15 -3.18
CA HIS A 138 7.86 5.71 -3.70
C HIS A 138 6.67 4.84 -3.35
N ARG A 139 6.84 3.51 -3.31
CA ARG A 139 5.81 2.59 -2.83
C ARG A 139 5.55 2.76 -1.35
N ILE A 140 6.62 2.83 -0.55
CA ILE A 140 6.51 3.08 0.90
C ILE A 140 5.74 4.38 1.15
N LYS A 141 6.09 5.45 0.44
CA LYS A 141 5.40 6.74 0.55
C LYS A 141 3.92 6.62 0.19
N GLU A 142 3.59 5.92 -0.89
CA GLU A 142 2.20 5.70 -1.30
C GLU A 142 1.40 4.96 -0.23
N ILE A 143 1.94 3.89 0.35
CA ILE A 143 1.28 3.13 1.43
C ILE A 143 0.90 4.08 2.59
N PHE A 144 1.82 4.96 3.01
CA PHE A 144 1.54 5.92 4.08
C PHE A 144 0.54 7.00 3.68
N GLU A 145 0.56 7.47 2.43
CA GLU A 145 -0.37 8.48 1.92
C GLU A 145 -1.78 7.92 1.70
N SER A 146 -1.91 6.64 1.36
CA SER A 146 -3.21 5.98 1.17
C SER A 146 -3.81 5.41 2.45
N HIS A 147 -3.06 5.38 3.54
CA HIS A 147 -3.54 4.82 4.81
C HIS A 147 -4.53 5.78 5.50
N GLU A 148 -5.61 5.22 6.02
CA GLU A 148 -6.60 5.95 6.82
C GLU A 148 -6.10 6.12 8.26
N TRP A 149 -5.56 7.28 8.58
CA TRP A 149 -5.06 7.58 9.92
C TRP A 149 -6.21 7.85 10.88
N SER A 150 -6.40 6.97 11.87
CA SER A 150 -7.36 7.18 12.96
C SER A 150 -6.82 8.15 14.01
N GLY A 151 -7.69 8.97 14.60
CA GLY A 151 -7.34 9.84 15.73
C GLY A 151 -6.45 11.05 15.42
N ILE A 152 -6.15 11.31 14.14
CA ILE A 152 -5.40 12.49 13.70
C ILE A 152 -6.32 13.37 12.83
N ASP A 153 -6.55 14.61 13.27
CA ASP A 153 -7.12 15.63 12.40
C ASP A 153 -6.06 15.99 11.35
N ILE A 154 -6.14 15.36 10.18
CA ILE A 154 -5.30 15.75 9.04
C ILE A 154 -5.83 17.11 8.57
N GLU A 155 -5.13 18.18 8.94
CA GLU A 155 -5.32 19.48 8.29
C GLU A 155 -5.08 19.29 6.81
N ASP A 156 -6.17 19.33 6.04
CA ASP A 156 -6.19 19.09 4.62
C ASP A 156 -5.39 20.20 3.91
N LYS A 157 -4.08 19.99 3.76
CA LYS A 157 -3.20 20.88 2.99
C LYS A 157 -3.29 20.51 1.52
N THR A 158 -4.49 20.60 0.97
CA THR A 158 -4.71 20.64 -0.48
C THR A 158 -5.42 21.95 -0.86
N PRO A 159 -4.84 22.76 -1.77
CA PRO A 159 -5.58 23.82 -2.42
C PRO A 159 -6.56 23.19 -3.42
N ARG A 160 -7.86 23.19 -3.09
CA ARG A 160 -8.99 22.99 -4.02
C ARG A 160 -8.88 21.81 -5.00
N GLU A 161 -9.02 20.57 -4.51
CA GLU A 161 -9.44 19.45 -5.37
C GLU A 161 -10.62 18.62 -4.82
N ARG A 162 -11.36 19.15 -3.83
CA ARG A 162 -12.61 18.54 -3.33
C ARG A 162 -13.82 18.74 -4.27
N LYS A 163 -13.66 18.54 -5.58
CA LYS A 163 -14.80 18.54 -6.53
C LYS A 163 -14.89 17.28 -7.38
N THR A 164 -13.91 16.39 -7.36
CA THR A 164 -13.94 15.15 -8.16
C THR A 164 -14.59 13.99 -7.42
N GLU A 165 -14.46 13.91 -6.09
CA GLU A 165 -15.05 12.81 -5.30
C GLU A 165 -16.58 12.93 -5.16
N ASP A 166 -17.10 14.15 -4.99
CA ASP A 166 -18.56 14.40 -5.00
C ASP A 166 -19.18 14.12 -6.38
N VAL A 167 -18.43 14.36 -7.46
CA VAL A 167 -18.87 14.02 -8.82
C VAL A 167 -18.90 12.50 -9.00
N CYS A 168 -17.88 11.76 -8.54
CA CYS A 168 -17.90 10.29 -8.59
C CYS A 168 -19.01 9.67 -7.74
N ARG A 169 -19.34 10.24 -6.58
CA ARG A 169 -20.49 9.77 -5.78
C ARG A 169 -21.84 10.11 -6.42
N SER A 170 -21.99 11.32 -6.97
CA SER A 170 -23.19 11.74 -7.68
C SER A 170 -23.43 10.95 -8.98
N LEU A 171 -22.37 10.44 -9.61
CA LEU A 171 -22.44 9.59 -10.82
C LEU A 171 -22.93 8.15 -10.53
N LEU A 172 -22.93 7.72 -9.27
CA LEU A 172 -23.30 6.37 -8.86
C LEU A 172 -24.74 6.27 -8.33
N THR A 173 -25.48 7.39 -8.25
CA THR A 173 -26.87 7.43 -7.76
C THR A 173 -27.86 7.72 -8.89
N ASP A 174 -28.46 6.63 -9.41
CA ASP A 174 -29.85 6.47 -9.87
C ASP A 174 -30.56 7.55 -10.72
N GLU A 175 -29.84 8.26 -11.60
CA GLU A 175 -30.43 8.74 -12.85
C GLU A 175 -29.60 8.18 -14.01
N GLU A 176 -30.23 7.40 -14.91
CA GLU A 176 -29.60 6.84 -16.11
C GLU A 176 -29.09 7.96 -17.02
N LEU A 177 -27.90 8.48 -16.70
CA LEU A 177 -27.15 9.37 -17.54
C LEU A 177 -26.89 8.62 -18.85
N ASN A 178 -27.39 9.18 -19.96
CA ASN A 178 -27.24 8.59 -21.27
C ASN A 178 -25.79 8.71 -21.74
N LEU A 179 -24.94 7.80 -21.24
CA LEU A 179 -23.50 7.73 -21.49
C LEU A 179 -23.18 7.73 -22.97
N ASN A 180 -24.07 7.19 -23.82
CA ASN A 180 -23.92 7.22 -25.26
C ASN A 180 -23.96 8.65 -25.82
N GLU A 181 -24.78 9.55 -25.25
CA GLU A 181 -24.82 10.95 -25.66
C GLU A 181 -23.55 11.70 -25.24
N ILE A 182 -23.03 11.44 -24.04
CA ILE A 182 -21.78 12.02 -23.53
C ILE A 182 -20.59 11.55 -24.39
N ILE A 183 -20.49 10.24 -24.64
CA ILE A 183 -19.45 9.65 -25.49
C ILE A 183 -19.53 10.22 -26.90
N SER A 184 -20.74 10.41 -27.46
CA SER A 184 -20.93 11.01 -28.78
C SER A 184 -20.48 12.48 -28.82
N LYS A 185 -20.75 13.26 -27.77
CA LYS A 185 -20.33 14.66 -27.65
C LYS A 185 -18.81 14.77 -27.52
N ILE A 186 -18.16 13.90 -26.75
CA ILE A 186 -16.70 13.82 -26.61
C ILE A 186 -16.04 13.39 -27.92
N ALA A 187 -16.60 12.40 -28.62
CA ALA A 187 -16.07 11.94 -29.90
C ALA A 187 -16.16 13.03 -30.98
N LYS A 188 -17.29 13.74 -31.06
CA LYS A 188 -17.48 14.87 -31.97
C LYS A 188 -16.53 16.02 -31.63
N ALA A 189 -16.39 16.34 -30.36
CA ALA A 189 -15.46 17.33 -29.86
C ALA A 189 -13.99 17.03 -30.18
N ARG A 190 -13.56 15.77 -30.06
CA ARG A 190 -12.20 15.36 -30.45
C ARG A 190 -11.98 15.53 -31.96
N LEU A 191 -13.01 15.29 -32.76
CA LEU A 191 -12.97 15.54 -34.20
C LEU A 191 -12.84 17.04 -34.48
N ASP A 192 -13.69 17.87 -33.85
CA ASP A 192 -13.70 19.33 -34.02
C ASP A 192 -12.37 19.97 -33.55
N THR A 193 -11.77 19.44 -32.48
CA THR A 193 -10.47 19.91 -31.94
C THR A 193 -9.29 19.53 -32.85
N SER A 194 -9.41 18.45 -33.63
CA SER A 194 -8.39 18.04 -34.60
C SER A 194 -8.36 18.93 -35.85
N GLU A 195 -9.43 19.69 -36.10
CA GLU A 195 -9.53 20.66 -37.19
C GLU A 195 -9.02 22.07 -36.80
N LEU A 196 -8.75 22.31 -35.50
CA LEU A 196 -8.24 23.59 -34.99
C LEU A 196 -6.71 23.65 -35.07
N GLN A 197 -6.19 24.73 -35.66
CA GLN A 197 -4.77 24.85 -36.01
C GLN A 197 -3.88 25.45 -34.90
N THR A 198 -4.47 26.12 -33.91
CA THR A 198 -3.72 26.78 -32.84
C THR A 198 -4.04 26.20 -31.47
N ASP A 199 -3.03 26.10 -30.61
CA ASP A 199 -3.18 25.47 -29.29
C ASP A 199 -4.04 26.31 -28.33
N GLU A 200 -4.07 27.64 -28.50
CA GLU A 200 -4.96 28.55 -27.76
C GLU A 200 -6.45 28.32 -28.09
N GLU A 201 -6.79 28.01 -29.35
CA GLU A 201 -8.16 27.69 -29.74
C GLU A 201 -8.59 26.30 -29.24
N LYS A 202 -7.67 25.34 -29.21
CA LYS A 202 -7.92 24.00 -28.66
C LYS A 202 -8.18 24.05 -27.16
N GLU A 203 -7.41 24.84 -26.43
CA GLU A 203 -7.57 25.00 -24.98
C GLU A 203 -8.88 25.73 -24.63
N ALA A 204 -9.21 26.80 -25.37
CA ALA A 204 -10.51 27.47 -25.22
C ALA A 204 -11.70 26.56 -25.56
N HIS A 205 -11.57 25.70 -26.57
CA HIS A 205 -12.59 24.73 -26.96
C HIS A 205 -12.76 23.62 -25.91
N ALA A 206 -11.65 23.10 -25.38
CA ALA A 206 -11.65 22.11 -24.30
C ALA A 206 -12.31 22.67 -23.04
N GLN A 207 -11.98 23.91 -22.64
CA GLN A 207 -12.56 24.54 -21.46
C GLN A 207 -14.07 24.78 -21.62
N LYS A 208 -14.53 25.20 -22.81
CA LYS A 208 -15.95 25.39 -23.10
C LYS A 208 -16.73 24.08 -23.04
N MET A 209 -16.11 22.98 -23.46
CA MET A 209 -16.72 21.65 -23.45
C MET A 209 -16.80 21.05 -22.04
N VAL A 210 -15.75 21.22 -21.24
CA VAL A 210 -15.78 20.85 -19.82
C VAL A 210 -16.91 21.60 -19.12
N ASN A 211 -17.07 22.90 -19.37
CA ASN A 211 -18.18 23.66 -18.81
C ASN A 211 -19.54 23.16 -19.31
N SER A 212 -19.65 22.79 -20.59
CA SER A 212 -20.90 22.27 -21.16
C SER A 212 -21.29 20.89 -20.62
N ILE A 213 -20.31 20.03 -20.32
CA ILE A 213 -20.53 18.73 -19.67
C ILE A 213 -20.91 18.94 -18.20
N MET A 214 -20.26 19.88 -17.51
CA MET A 214 -20.60 20.22 -16.13
C MET A 214 -21.99 20.84 -16.00
N GLU A 215 -22.45 21.63 -16.97
CA GLU A 215 -23.84 22.15 -17.04
C GLU A 215 -24.87 21.05 -17.33
N TYR A 216 -24.47 19.94 -17.95
CA TYR A 216 -25.36 18.81 -18.24
C TYR A 216 -25.43 17.82 -17.06
N LEU A 217 -24.46 17.85 -16.16
CA LEU A 217 -24.34 16.97 -14.99
C LEU A 217 -24.77 17.63 -13.66
N GLY A 218 -25.08 18.92 -13.66
CA GLY A 218 -25.56 19.68 -12.49
C GLY A 218 -27.00 20.15 -12.65
#